data_AF-A0A3B3HR38-F1
#
_entry.id   AF-A0A3B3HR38-F1
#
_cell.length_a   1.000
_cell.length_b   1.000
_cell.length_c   1.000
_cell.angle_alpha   90.00
_cell.angle_beta   90.00
_cell.angle_gamma   90.00
#
_symmetry.space_group_name_H-M   'P 1'
#
loop_
_entity.id
_entity.type
_entity.pdbx_description
1 polymer ?
#
loop_
_entity_poly.entity_id
_entity_poly.type
_entity_poly.pdbx_seq_one_letter_code
_entity_poly.pdbx_strand_id
1 'polypeptide(L)'
;MDNFKIVQQFLMDKKATIGYGVMALLTVGGERIFSMVSFQCPCNYEQNLAYGLTFLLGPAAVLLVLGFLANMKLWRLYTGCCLKPRKLCPRGNCFGCFRVLLGIFSDACVAPVMWLSVALLNGTFYECAISGMNDKLVVDLFCKNKTLACQKELARVPCSRSKLPSDEQVELLLMFRAQSQILGWSIIIIAAFVSLVGTCYKNCRSEVSYLQLTFWRRYLDKERQHFDEFTAEYANKLAKRNLQSFFERKKPDAMALPDHTAWEEISAYYNFSKKEECYSILQRYVEKGDKGLTPEMRPVLGMANEIEVI
;
A
#
# COMPACT_ATOMS: atom_id res chain seq x y z
N MET A 1 25.49 27.70 -0.69
CA MET A 1 24.42 27.18 0.19
C MET A 1 23.04 27.29 -0.45
N ASP A 2 22.77 28.32 -1.26
CA ASP A 2 21.44 28.53 -1.87
C ASP A 2 21.08 27.51 -2.95
N ASN A 3 22.05 27.09 -3.77
CA ASN A 3 21.82 26.01 -4.77
C ASN A 3 21.40 24.69 -4.10
N PHE A 4 21.92 24.39 -2.90
CA PHE A 4 21.53 23.20 -2.14
C PHE A 4 20.09 23.30 -1.61
N LYS A 5 19.70 24.49 -1.13
CA LYS A 5 18.31 24.76 -0.71
C LYS A 5 17.34 24.65 -1.89
N ILE A 6 17.70 25.16 -3.06
CA ILE A 6 16.89 25.07 -4.29
C ILE A 6 16.69 23.60 -4.70
N VAL A 7 17.76 22.80 -4.69
CA VAL A 7 17.68 21.37 -5.00
C VAL A 7 16.84 20.64 -3.95
N GLN A 8 17.04 20.91 -2.65
CA GLN A 8 16.25 20.32 -1.58
C GLN A 8 14.76 20.68 -1.71
N GLN A 9 14.44 21.92 -2.05
CA GLN A 9 13.07 22.37 -2.25
C GLN A 9 12.42 21.70 -3.47
N PHE A 10 13.16 21.55 -4.57
CA PHE A 10 12.70 20.79 -5.73
C PHE A 10 12.43 19.31 -5.41
N LEU A 11 13.33 18.66 -4.66
CA LEU A 11 13.16 17.27 -4.22
C LEU A 11 11.92 17.11 -3.32
N MET A 12 11.66 18.08 -2.45
CA MET A 12 10.48 18.07 -1.57
C MET A 12 9.19 18.30 -2.35
N ASP A 13 9.19 19.23 -3.32
CA ASP A 13 8.04 19.52 -4.19
C ASP A 13 7.67 18.35 -5.10
N LYS A 14 8.64 17.54 -5.52
CA LYS A 14 8.47 16.40 -6.43
C LYS A 14 8.65 15.03 -5.75
N LYS A 15 8.65 14.99 -4.42
CA LYS A 15 8.95 13.77 -3.61
C LYS A 15 8.19 12.53 -4.07
N ALA A 16 6.90 12.66 -4.37
CA ALA A 16 6.07 11.54 -4.81
C ALA A 16 6.51 11.00 -6.19
N THR A 17 6.72 11.88 -7.16
CA THR A 17 7.14 11.49 -8.52
C THR A 17 8.53 10.87 -8.53
N ILE A 18 9.46 11.44 -7.75
CA ILE A 18 10.81 10.88 -7.59
C ILE A 18 10.74 9.51 -6.92
N GLY A 19 9.90 9.36 -5.88
CA GLY A 19 9.68 8.09 -5.22
C GLY A 19 9.20 7.00 -6.18
N TYR A 20 8.22 7.29 -7.04
CA TYR A 20 7.75 6.35 -8.06
C TYR A 20 8.84 6.02 -9.09
N GLY A 21 9.64 7.00 -9.52
CA GLY A 21 10.76 6.78 -10.44
C GLY A 21 11.83 5.85 -9.86
N VAL A 22 12.25 6.08 -8.62
CA VAL A 22 13.20 5.21 -7.90
C VAL A 22 12.63 3.81 -7.73
N MET A 23 11.36 3.69 -7.34
CA MET A 23 10.70 2.39 -7.15
C MET A 23 10.63 1.60 -8.47
N ALA A 24 10.35 2.27 -9.59
CA ALA A 24 10.36 1.65 -10.91
C ALA A 24 11.77 1.15 -11.30
N LEU A 25 12.82 1.96 -11.09
CA LEU A 25 14.21 1.55 -11.35
C LEU A 25 14.62 0.35 -10.50
N LEU A 26 14.28 0.35 -9.21
CA LEU A 26 14.55 -0.77 -8.31
C LEU A 26 13.81 -2.04 -8.74
N THR A 27 12.57 -1.89 -9.23
CA THR A 27 11.77 -3.02 -9.72
C THR A 27 12.42 -3.65 -10.95
N VAL A 28 12.86 -2.82 -11.91
CA VAL A 28 13.58 -3.29 -13.10
C VAL A 28 14.90 -3.96 -12.73
N GLY A 29 15.70 -3.35 -11.85
CA GLY A 29 16.94 -3.93 -11.38
C GLY A 29 16.72 -5.26 -10.64
N GLY A 30 15.74 -5.33 -9.75
CA GLY A 30 15.39 -6.53 -9.00
C GLY A 30 14.95 -7.66 -9.92
N GLU A 31 14.07 -7.40 -10.88
CA GLU A 31 13.61 -8.40 -11.85
C GLU A 31 14.76 -8.96 -12.68
N ARG A 32 15.67 -8.09 -13.14
CA ARG A 32 16.87 -8.52 -13.88
C ARG A 32 17.78 -9.41 -13.04
N ILE A 33 17.99 -9.09 -11.76
CA ILE A 33 18.79 -9.92 -10.87
C ILE A 33 18.13 -11.29 -10.67
N PHE A 34 16.83 -11.35 -10.37
CA PHE A 34 16.14 -12.63 -10.16
C PHE A 34 16.14 -13.50 -11.42
N SER A 35 15.84 -12.91 -12.59
CA SER A 35 15.80 -13.63 -13.86
C SER A 35 17.17 -14.13 -14.32
N MET A 36 18.24 -13.34 -14.15
CA MET A 36 19.58 -13.74 -14.61
C MET A 36 20.33 -14.65 -13.64
N VAL A 37 20.15 -14.46 -12.32
CA VAL A 37 21.01 -15.11 -11.31
C VAL A 37 20.37 -16.37 -10.73
N SER A 38 19.05 -16.40 -10.58
CA SER A 38 18.36 -17.46 -9.82
C SER A 38 17.39 -18.31 -10.65
N PHE A 39 16.84 -17.75 -11.73
CA PHE A 39 15.78 -18.42 -12.45
C PHE A 39 16.31 -19.37 -13.54
N GLN A 40 16.06 -20.66 -13.36
CA GLN A 40 16.26 -21.69 -14.38
C GLN A 40 15.00 -22.56 -14.40
N CYS A 41 14.31 -22.62 -15.54
CA CYS A 41 13.10 -23.43 -15.66
C CYS A 41 13.47 -24.93 -15.54
N PRO A 42 12.77 -25.74 -14.72
CA PRO A 42 13.15 -27.13 -14.45
C PRO A 42 12.86 -28.08 -15.63
N CYS A 43 12.16 -27.63 -16.67
CA CYS A 43 11.83 -28.40 -17.87
C CYS A 43 11.00 -29.67 -17.56
N ASN A 44 10.23 -29.61 -16.48
CA ASN A 44 9.41 -30.70 -15.98
C ASN A 44 7.95 -30.26 -15.99
N TYR A 45 7.12 -31.02 -16.70
CA TYR A 45 5.71 -30.74 -16.92
C TYR A 45 4.95 -30.40 -15.63
N GLU A 46 5.16 -31.18 -14.55
CA GLU A 46 4.42 -30.97 -13.30
C GLU A 46 4.93 -29.77 -12.48
N GLN A 47 6.18 -29.36 -12.66
CA GLN A 47 6.82 -28.34 -11.82
C GLN A 47 6.91 -26.97 -12.49
N ASN A 48 6.91 -26.91 -13.82
CA ASN A 48 7.06 -25.68 -14.59
C ASN A 48 6.02 -24.61 -14.21
N LEU A 49 4.75 -25.01 -14.08
CA LEU A 49 3.65 -24.10 -13.70
C LEU A 49 3.89 -23.50 -12.31
N ALA A 50 4.08 -24.36 -11.32
CA ALA A 50 4.27 -23.93 -9.93
C ALA A 50 5.54 -23.08 -9.77
N TYR A 51 6.64 -23.47 -10.42
CA TYR A 51 7.92 -22.76 -10.37
C TYR A 51 7.82 -21.38 -11.01
N GLY A 52 7.32 -21.29 -12.25
CA GLY A 52 7.13 -20.02 -12.94
C GLY A 52 6.19 -19.06 -12.20
N LEU A 53 5.05 -19.56 -11.70
CA LEU A 53 4.12 -18.75 -10.92
C LEU A 53 4.69 -18.29 -9.58
N THR A 54 5.54 -19.09 -8.93
CA THR A 54 6.19 -18.71 -7.66
C THR A 54 7.11 -17.50 -7.86
N PHE A 55 7.93 -17.50 -8.92
CA PHE A 55 8.79 -16.36 -9.23
C PHE A 55 8.01 -15.15 -9.76
N LEU A 56 6.86 -15.37 -10.40
CA LEU A 56 6.00 -14.28 -10.86
C LEU A 56 5.22 -13.62 -9.70
N LEU A 57 4.54 -14.41 -8.87
CA LEU A 57 3.60 -13.93 -7.84
C LEU A 57 4.24 -13.80 -6.45
N GLY A 58 5.28 -14.58 -6.14
CA GLY A 58 5.94 -14.58 -4.83
C GLY A 58 6.48 -13.19 -4.44
N PRO A 59 7.34 -12.56 -5.26
CA PRO A 59 7.82 -11.20 -4.98
C PRO A 59 6.67 -10.17 -4.92
N ALA A 60 5.63 -10.31 -5.75
CA ALA A 60 4.46 -9.45 -5.69
C ALA A 60 3.73 -9.56 -4.34
N ALA A 61 3.57 -10.77 -3.80
CA ALA A 61 2.96 -11.00 -2.50
C ALA A 61 3.80 -10.42 -1.35
N VAL A 62 5.12 -10.59 -1.39
CA VAL A 62 6.04 -9.98 -0.40
C VAL A 62 5.96 -8.46 -0.45
N LEU A 63 5.98 -7.87 -1.64
CA LEU A 63 5.84 -6.41 -1.83
C LEU A 63 4.49 -5.90 -1.33
N LEU A 64 3.42 -6.68 -1.50
CA LEU A 64 2.09 -6.33 -1.00
C LEU A 64 2.07 -6.28 0.54
N VAL A 65 2.67 -7.29 1.20
CA VAL A 65 2.79 -7.33 2.66
C VAL A 65 3.60 -6.13 3.16
N LEU A 66 4.75 -5.84 2.55
CA LEU A 66 5.55 -4.67 2.89
C LEU A 66 4.78 -3.35 2.67
N GLY A 67 3.98 -3.27 1.60
CA GLY A 67 3.10 -2.14 1.32
C GLY A 67 2.07 -1.90 2.42
N PHE A 68 1.47 -2.97 2.97
CA PHE A 68 0.60 -2.85 4.14
C PHE A 68 1.34 -2.41 5.39
N LEU A 69 2.50 -3.02 5.69
CA LEU A 69 3.30 -2.68 6.86
C LEU A 69 3.80 -1.23 6.85
N ALA A 70 4.06 -0.66 5.67
CA ALA A 70 4.48 0.74 5.53
C ALA A 70 3.31 1.75 5.59
N ASN A 71 2.04 1.28 5.59
CA ASN A 71 0.89 2.17 5.47
C ASN A 71 0.43 2.72 6.83
N MET A 72 0.78 3.98 7.14
CA MET A 72 0.37 4.65 8.38
C MET A 72 -1.16 4.75 8.57
N LYS A 73 -1.95 4.78 7.48
CA LYS A 73 -3.42 4.81 7.58
C LYS A 73 -3.95 3.47 8.10
N LEU A 74 -3.32 2.35 7.73
CA LEU A 74 -3.66 1.02 8.23
C LEU A 74 -3.41 0.94 9.73
N TRP A 75 -2.23 1.39 10.20
CA TRP A 75 -1.90 1.40 11.62
C TRP A 75 -2.82 2.31 12.43
N ARG A 76 -3.16 3.49 11.92
CA ARG A 76 -4.13 4.38 12.57
C ARG A 76 -5.50 3.73 12.71
N LEU A 77 -5.90 2.90 11.75
CA LEU A 77 -7.16 2.17 11.79
C LEU A 77 -7.12 1.00 12.77
N TYR A 78 -6.03 0.22 12.77
CA TYR A 78 -5.95 -1.04 13.51
C TYR A 78 -5.55 -0.86 14.99
N THR A 79 -4.72 0.14 15.31
CA THR A 79 -4.26 0.40 16.68
C THR A 79 -5.44 0.75 17.60
N GLY A 80 -5.68 -0.09 18.61
CA GLY A 80 -6.80 0.07 19.55
C GLY A 80 -8.15 -0.50 19.07
N CYS A 81 -8.19 -1.24 17.95
CA CYS A 81 -9.41 -1.83 17.41
C CYS A 81 -10.10 -2.82 18.38
N CYS A 82 -9.32 -3.64 19.11
CA CYS A 82 -9.86 -4.60 20.08
C CYS A 82 -10.55 -3.94 21.28
N LEU A 83 -10.17 -2.69 21.60
CA LEU A 83 -10.73 -1.93 22.72
C LEU A 83 -11.99 -1.16 22.30
N LYS A 84 -12.06 -0.68 21.06
CA LYS A 84 -13.24 0.00 20.49
C LYS A 84 -13.46 -0.38 19.03
N PRO A 85 -14.14 -1.51 18.73
CA PRO A 85 -14.35 -1.98 17.36
C PRO A 85 -15.16 -1.01 16.49
N ARG A 86 -15.90 -0.08 17.12
CA ARG A 86 -16.65 0.98 16.43
C ARG A 86 -15.79 2.09 15.81
N LYS A 87 -14.48 2.13 16.09
CA LYS A 87 -13.54 3.06 15.42
C LYS A 87 -13.37 2.75 13.94
N LEU A 88 -13.46 1.48 13.54
CA LEU A 88 -13.33 1.07 12.14
C LEU A 88 -14.54 1.47 11.30
N CYS A 89 -15.73 1.10 11.78
CA CYS A 89 -16.98 1.39 11.09
C CYS A 89 -18.02 1.92 12.10
N PRO A 90 -18.33 3.24 12.10
CA PRO A 90 -19.45 3.77 12.85
C PRO A 90 -20.75 3.11 12.37
N ARG A 91 -21.71 2.89 13.28
CA ARG A 91 -22.99 2.19 12.99
C ARG A 91 -23.63 2.76 11.72
N GLY A 92 -23.81 1.90 10.71
CA GLY A 92 -24.55 2.22 9.48
C GLY A 92 -23.72 2.67 8.27
N ASN A 93 -22.44 3.02 8.41
CA ASN A 93 -21.63 3.51 7.28
C ASN A 93 -20.66 2.47 6.69
N CYS A 94 -21.19 1.31 6.28
CA CYS A 94 -20.40 0.24 5.64
C CYS A 94 -19.65 0.74 4.39
N PHE A 95 -20.29 1.63 3.61
CA PHE A 95 -19.72 2.19 2.39
C PHE A 95 -18.48 3.08 2.66
N GLY A 96 -18.50 3.88 3.73
CA GLY A 96 -17.35 4.66 4.16
C GLY A 96 -16.18 3.77 4.58
N CYS A 97 -16.47 2.71 5.34
CA CYS A 97 -15.48 1.73 5.79
C CYS A 97 -14.81 1.02 4.60
N PHE A 98 -15.61 0.56 3.64
CA PHE A 98 -15.12 -0.07 2.41
C PHE A 98 -14.25 0.89 1.57
N ARG A 99 -14.65 2.17 1.46
CA ARG A 99 -13.86 3.18 0.73
C ARG A 99 -12.47 3.40 1.34
N VAL A 100 -12.38 3.41 2.68
CA VAL A 100 -11.10 3.56 3.38
C VAL A 100 -10.20 2.35 3.16
N LEU A 101 -10.74 1.14 3.32
CA LEU A 101 -10.01 -0.11 3.09
C LEU A 101 -9.53 -0.23 1.64
N LEU A 102 -10.39 0.12 0.67
CA LEU A 102 -10.02 0.13 -0.74
C LEU A 102 -8.90 1.14 -1.02
N GLY A 103 -8.91 2.31 -0.37
CA GLY A 103 -7.82 3.27 -0.48
C GLY A 103 -6.49 2.73 0.07
N ILE A 104 -6.53 2.05 1.22
CA ILE A 104 -5.33 1.41 1.82
C ILE A 104 -4.80 0.30 0.90
N PHE A 105 -5.69 -0.52 0.35
CA PHE A 105 -5.34 -1.59 -0.58
C PHE A 105 -4.72 -1.04 -1.87
N SER A 106 -5.34 -0.03 -2.48
CA SER A 106 -4.82 0.63 -3.68
C SER A 106 -3.43 1.25 -3.44
N ASP A 107 -3.20 1.88 -2.29
CA ASP A 107 -1.89 2.43 -1.92
C ASP A 107 -0.82 1.31 -1.80
N ALA A 108 -1.18 0.13 -1.28
CA ALA A 108 -0.27 -1.01 -1.11
C ALA A 108 0.02 -1.77 -2.43
N CYS A 109 -0.91 -1.73 -3.39
CA CYS A 109 -0.80 -2.48 -4.65
C CYS A 109 0.13 -1.86 -5.70
N VAL A 110 0.65 -0.65 -5.48
CA VAL A 110 1.52 0.03 -6.46
C VAL A 110 2.76 -0.81 -6.78
N ALA A 111 3.53 -1.24 -5.77
CA ALA A 111 4.74 -2.03 -5.97
C ALA A 111 4.47 -3.42 -6.60
N PRO A 112 3.47 -4.21 -6.13
CA PRO A 112 3.08 -5.45 -6.79
C PRO A 112 2.73 -5.30 -8.27
N VAL A 113 1.95 -4.28 -8.64
CA VAL A 113 1.54 -4.04 -10.04
C VAL A 113 2.75 -3.71 -10.91
N MET A 114 3.68 -2.89 -10.40
CA MET A 114 4.91 -2.59 -11.13
C MET A 114 5.78 -3.84 -11.32
N TRP A 115 5.95 -4.66 -10.29
CA TRP A 115 6.69 -5.92 -10.39
C TRP A 115 6.10 -6.83 -11.46
N LEU A 116 4.78 -7.08 -11.42
CA LEU A 116 4.11 -7.94 -12.39
C LEU A 116 4.26 -7.40 -13.81
N SER A 117 4.15 -6.08 -13.98
CA SER A 117 4.33 -5.43 -15.29
C SER A 117 5.73 -5.68 -15.85
N VAL A 118 6.78 -5.47 -15.05
CA VAL A 118 8.17 -5.67 -15.48
C VAL A 118 8.46 -7.15 -15.75
N ALA A 119 8.05 -8.04 -14.84
CA ALA A 119 8.27 -9.48 -14.97
C ALA A 119 7.58 -10.06 -16.22
N LEU A 120 6.34 -9.63 -16.51
CA LEU A 120 5.62 -10.05 -17.71
C LEU A 120 6.20 -9.47 -19.00
N LEU A 121 6.74 -8.25 -18.98
CA LEU A 121 7.42 -7.69 -20.14
C LEU A 121 8.72 -8.42 -20.47
N ASN A 122 9.46 -8.93 -19.46
CA ASN A 122 10.63 -9.79 -19.69
C ASN A 122 10.23 -11.17 -20.23
N GLY A 123 9.15 -11.75 -19.68
CA GLY A 123 8.47 -12.94 -20.19
C GLY A 123 9.00 -14.29 -19.69
N THR A 124 10.20 -14.34 -19.11
CA THR A 124 10.88 -15.59 -18.71
C THR A 124 10.09 -16.43 -17.70
N PHE A 125 9.50 -15.81 -16.69
CA PHE A 125 8.68 -16.53 -15.69
C PHE A 125 7.38 -17.05 -16.29
N TYR A 126 6.76 -16.27 -17.18
CA TYR A 126 5.53 -16.64 -17.86
C TYR A 126 5.76 -17.79 -18.86
N GLU A 127 6.82 -17.72 -19.67
CA GLU A 127 7.24 -18.78 -20.60
C GLU A 127 7.39 -20.13 -19.88
N CYS A 128 8.03 -20.15 -18.71
CA CYS A 128 8.12 -21.36 -17.90
C CYS A 128 6.74 -21.80 -17.38
N ALA A 129 5.94 -20.89 -16.82
CA ALA A 129 4.64 -21.23 -16.24
C ALA A 129 3.66 -21.79 -17.27
N ILE A 130 3.50 -21.13 -18.41
CA ILE A 130 2.54 -21.50 -19.46
C ILE A 130 2.90 -22.83 -20.11
N SER A 131 4.19 -23.17 -20.20
CA SER A 131 4.66 -24.44 -20.75
C SER A 131 4.25 -25.68 -19.93
N GLY A 132 3.94 -25.49 -18.65
CA GLY A 132 3.45 -26.54 -17.74
C GLY A 132 1.93 -26.50 -17.52
N MET A 133 1.19 -25.72 -18.31
CA MET A 133 -0.27 -25.70 -18.21
C MET A 133 -0.91 -26.88 -18.96
N ASN A 134 -1.85 -27.54 -18.29
CA ASN A 134 -2.50 -28.76 -18.78
C ASN A 134 -3.93 -28.51 -19.28
N ASP A 135 -4.28 -27.24 -19.51
CA ASP A 135 -5.59 -26.86 -20.00
C ASP A 135 -5.65 -27.13 -21.51
N LYS A 136 -6.61 -27.96 -21.93
CA LYS A 136 -6.80 -28.32 -23.34
C LYS A 136 -6.94 -27.09 -24.24
N LEU A 137 -7.62 -26.05 -23.76
CA LEU A 137 -7.84 -24.82 -24.53
C LEU A 137 -6.50 -24.09 -24.76
N VAL A 138 -5.66 -24.02 -23.73
CA VAL A 138 -4.35 -23.37 -23.80
C VAL A 138 -3.38 -24.17 -24.65
N VAL A 139 -3.34 -25.49 -24.46
CA VAL A 139 -2.48 -26.39 -25.23
C VAL A 139 -2.89 -26.40 -26.71
N ASP A 140 -4.18 -26.43 -27.03
CA ASP A 140 -4.67 -26.39 -28.41
C ASP A 140 -4.44 -25.03 -29.07
N LEU A 141 -4.38 -23.94 -28.31
CA LEU A 141 -4.05 -22.61 -28.83
C LEU A 141 -2.62 -22.57 -29.40
N PHE A 142 -1.66 -23.17 -28.69
CA PHE A 142 -0.24 -23.16 -29.09
C PHE A 142 0.13 -24.30 -30.03
N CYS A 143 -0.47 -25.48 -29.86
CA CYS A 143 -0.22 -26.66 -30.69
C CYS A 143 -1.27 -26.86 -31.80
N LYS A 144 -1.98 -25.80 -32.21
CA LYS A 144 -3.01 -25.90 -33.27
C LYS A 144 -2.38 -26.39 -34.57
N ASN A 145 -2.91 -27.49 -35.12
CA ASN A 145 -2.38 -28.17 -36.32
C ASN A 145 -0.94 -28.69 -36.17
N LYS A 146 -0.41 -28.83 -34.95
CA LYS A 146 0.90 -29.42 -34.66
C LYS A 146 0.76 -30.90 -34.28
N THR A 147 1.86 -31.62 -34.29
CA THR A 147 1.88 -33.05 -33.95
C THR A 147 1.56 -33.29 -32.47
N LEU A 148 1.12 -34.51 -32.14
CA LEU A 148 0.92 -34.95 -30.74
C LEU A 148 2.21 -34.85 -29.90
N ALA A 149 3.37 -34.73 -30.54
CA ALA A 149 4.66 -34.45 -29.91
C ALA A 149 4.75 -33.02 -29.37
N CYS A 150 4.07 -32.03 -29.97
CA CYS A 150 4.01 -30.65 -29.49
C CYS A 150 3.47 -30.59 -28.05
N GLN A 151 2.35 -31.27 -27.80
CA GLN A 151 1.72 -31.29 -26.48
C GLN A 151 2.63 -31.93 -25.40
N LYS A 152 3.33 -33.02 -25.75
CA LYS A 152 4.20 -33.75 -24.82
C LYS A 152 5.51 -33.02 -24.54
N GLU A 153 6.03 -32.28 -25.50
CA GLU A 153 7.34 -31.62 -25.41
C GLU A 153 7.24 -30.13 -25.05
N LEU A 154 6.03 -29.57 -24.92
CA LEU A 154 5.77 -28.17 -24.63
C LEU A 154 6.52 -27.67 -23.38
N ALA A 155 6.52 -28.46 -22.30
CA ALA A 155 7.20 -28.16 -21.05
C ALA A 155 8.74 -28.07 -21.18
N ARG A 156 9.33 -28.59 -22.26
CA ARG A 156 10.78 -28.55 -22.51
C ARG A 156 11.21 -27.44 -23.46
N VAL A 157 10.25 -26.75 -24.09
CA VAL A 157 10.51 -25.65 -25.03
C VAL A 157 11.27 -24.49 -24.37
N PRO A 158 10.91 -24.00 -23.16
CA PRO A 158 11.64 -22.92 -22.48
C PRO A 158 13.11 -23.24 -22.16
N CYS A 159 13.49 -24.51 -22.21
CA CYS A 159 14.81 -24.98 -21.86
C CYS A 159 15.69 -25.36 -23.04
N SER A 160 15.20 -25.22 -24.27
CA SER A 160 15.89 -25.70 -25.49
C SER A 160 16.26 -27.19 -25.44
N ARG A 161 15.50 -28.00 -24.70
CA ARG A 161 15.69 -29.46 -24.55
C ARG A 161 14.57 -30.28 -25.20
N SER A 162 13.68 -29.62 -25.93
CA SER A 162 12.56 -30.29 -26.57
C SER A 162 13.03 -31.05 -27.83
N LYS A 163 12.34 -32.13 -28.16
CA LYS A 163 12.61 -32.93 -29.38
C LYS A 163 11.97 -32.36 -30.64
N LEU A 164 11.37 -31.17 -30.57
CA LEU A 164 10.71 -30.51 -31.70
C LEU A 164 11.74 -29.94 -32.68
N PRO A 165 11.38 -29.77 -33.96
CA PRO A 165 12.21 -29.02 -34.92
C PRO A 165 12.58 -27.64 -34.36
N SER A 166 13.80 -27.17 -34.63
CA SER A 166 14.29 -25.87 -34.11
C SER A 166 13.34 -24.72 -34.45
N ASP A 167 12.78 -24.71 -35.66
CA ASP A 167 11.87 -23.66 -36.11
C ASP A 167 10.57 -23.64 -35.30
N GLU A 168 10.02 -24.81 -34.96
CA GLU A 168 8.82 -24.90 -34.11
C GLU A 168 9.09 -24.47 -32.68
N GLN A 169 10.28 -24.76 -32.14
CA GLN A 169 10.66 -24.32 -30.80
C GLN A 169 10.73 -22.80 -30.70
N VAL A 170 11.37 -22.16 -31.69
CA VAL A 170 11.49 -20.71 -31.76
C VAL A 170 10.12 -20.06 -31.94
N GLU A 171 9.26 -20.62 -32.79
CA GLU A 171 7.89 -20.15 -32.99
C GLU A 171 7.09 -20.17 -31.68
N LEU A 172 7.11 -21.28 -30.94
CA LEU A 172 6.41 -21.43 -29.66
C LEU A 172 6.92 -20.45 -28.59
N LEU A 173 8.25 -20.27 -28.49
CA LEU A 173 8.85 -19.29 -27.58
C LEU A 173 8.41 -17.87 -27.91
N LEU A 174 8.38 -17.50 -29.19
CA LEU A 174 7.89 -16.20 -29.63
C LEU A 174 6.42 -15.99 -29.26
N MET A 175 5.58 -17.02 -29.41
CA MET A 175 4.17 -16.96 -29.00
C MET A 175 4.02 -16.77 -27.48
N PHE A 176 4.74 -17.53 -26.65
CA PHE A 176 4.72 -17.37 -25.19
C PHE A 176 5.15 -15.97 -24.77
N ARG A 177 6.24 -15.48 -25.34
CA ARG A 177 6.77 -14.14 -25.05
C ARG A 177 5.79 -13.04 -25.47
N ALA A 178 5.20 -13.15 -26.66
CA ALA A 178 4.21 -12.20 -27.15
C ALA A 178 2.98 -12.15 -26.23
N GLN A 179 2.46 -13.30 -25.80
CA GLN A 179 1.35 -13.33 -24.85
C GLN A 179 1.71 -12.69 -23.51
N SER A 180 2.90 -12.99 -22.97
CA SER A 180 3.38 -12.36 -21.74
C SER A 180 3.47 -10.84 -21.86
N GLN A 181 4.00 -10.33 -22.98
CA GLN A 181 4.11 -8.89 -23.21
C GLN A 181 2.75 -8.21 -23.40
N ILE A 182 1.81 -8.86 -24.09
CA ILE A 182 0.43 -8.38 -24.19
C ILE A 182 -0.20 -8.27 -22.80
N LEU A 183 -0.03 -9.28 -21.94
CA LEU A 183 -0.52 -9.24 -20.56
C LEU A 183 0.16 -8.13 -19.74
N GLY A 184 1.48 -7.98 -19.87
CA GLY A 184 2.24 -6.92 -19.21
C GLY A 184 1.75 -5.52 -19.58
N TRP A 185 1.60 -5.23 -20.88
CA TRP A 185 1.03 -3.97 -21.36
C TRP A 185 -0.43 -3.79 -20.94
N SER A 186 -1.23 -4.85 -20.95
CA SER A 186 -2.62 -4.81 -20.50
C SER A 186 -2.72 -4.35 -19.04
N ILE A 187 -1.88 -4.90 -18.16
CA ILE A 187 -1.82 -4.50 -16.75
C ILE A 187 -1.44 -3.03 -16.62
N ILE A 188 -0.43 -2.56 -17.35
CA ILE A 188 0.00 -1.15 -17.33
C ILE A 188 -1.13 -0.21 -17.73
N ILE A 189 -1.80 -0.50 -18.86
CA ILE A 189 -2.89 0.32 -19.39
C ILE A 189 -4.07 0.35 -18.42
N ILE A 190 -4.49 -0.82 -17.91
CA ILE A 190 -5.59 -0.92 -16.96
C ILE A 190 -5.25 -0.16 -15.67
N ALA A 191 -4.06 -0.34 -15.11
CA ALA A 191 -3.64 0.33 -13.90
C ALA A 191 -3.58 1.86 -14.07
N ALA A 192 -3.07 2.34 -15.21
CA ALA A 192 -3.04 3.78 -15.52
C ALA A 192 -4.45 4.36 -15.65
N PHE A 193 -5.34 3.68 -16.36
CA PHE A 193 -6.73 4.12 -16.54
C PHE A 193 -7.50 4.12 -15.22
N VAL A 194 -7.41 3.04 -14.43
CA VAL A 194 -8.05 2.95 -13.11
C VAL A 194 -7.52 4.04 -12.16
N SER A 195 -6.21 4.31 -12.18
CA SER A 195 -5.59 5.37 -11.37
C SER A 195 -6.10 6.76 -11.75
N LEU A 196 -6.23 7.03 -13.06
CA LEU A 196 -6.77 8.29 -13.57
C LEU A 196 -8.23 8.46 -13.17
N VAL A 197 -9.08 7.48 -13.49
CA VAL A 197 -10.51 7.51 -13.17
C VAL A 197 -10.74 7.63 -11.66
N GLY A 198 -10.00 6.86 -10.85
CA GLY A 198 -10.07 6.93 -9.40
C GLY A 198 -9.69 8.31 -8.86
N THR A 199 -8.64 8.92 -9.41
CA THR A 199 -8.20 10.27 -9.03
C THR A 199 -9.23 11.33 -9.44
N CYS A 200 -9.72 11.28 -10.68
CA CYS A 200 -10.77 12.16 -11.17
C CYS A 200 -12.03 12.06 -10.32
N TYR A 201 -12.50 10.84 -10.06
CA TYR A 201 -13.67 10.58 -9.24
C TYR A 201 -13.52 11.11 -7.80
N LYS A 202 -12.36 10.87 -7.18
CA LYS A 202 -12.05 11.39 -5.84
C LYS A 202 -12.07 12.92 -5.80
N ASN A 203 -11.50 13.58 -6.82
CA ASN A 203 -11.49 15.03 -6.90
C ASN A 203 -12.88 15.60 -7.22
N CYS A 204 -13.66 14.98 -8.11
CA CYS A 204 -15.03 15.41 -8.43
C CYS A 204 -16.00 15.26 -7.24
N ARG A 205 -15.79 14.24 -6.39
CA ARG A 205 -16.57 14.06 -5.16
C ARG A 205 -16.03 14.83 -3.95
N SER A 206 -14.99 15.63 -4.13
CA SER A 206 -14.45 16.48 -3.06
C SER A 206 -15.49 17.50 -2.65
N GLU A 207 -15.76 17.61 -1.35
CA GLU A 207 -16.64 18.64 -0.80
C GLU A 207 -16.01 20.03 -0.81
N VAL A 208 -14.69 20.11 -0.99
CA VAL A 208 -13.88 21.34 -0.97
C VAL A 208 -13.30 21.66 -2.34
N SER A 209 -13.06 22.94 -2.60
CA SER A 209 -12.42 23.43 -3.82
C SER A 209 -10.95 22.99 -3.91
N TYR A 210 -10.36 23.03 -5.10
CA TYR A 210 -8.96 22.63 -5.33
C TYR A 210 -7.96 23.45 -4.50
N LEU A 211 -8.15 24.76 -4.40
CA LEU A 211 -7.28 25.64 -3.61
C LEU A 211 -7.38 25.34 -2.12
N GLN A 212 -8.60 25.15 -1.61
CA GLN A 212 -8.83 24.78 -0.22
C GLN A 212 -8.24 23.40 0.09
N LEU A 213 -8.37 22.43 -0.82
CA LEU A 213 -7.75 21.11 -0.69
C LEU A 213 -6.21 21.19 -0.66
N THR A 214 -5.63 22.08 -1.45
CA THR A 214 -4.19 22.32 -1.49
C THR A 214 -3.70 22.95 -0.19
N PHE A 215 -4.42 23.96 0.32
CA PHE A 215 -4.16 24.55 1.63
C PHE A 215 -4.24 23.50 2.74
N TRP A 216 -5.31 22.70 2.73
CA TRP A 216 -5.53 21.65 3.72
C TRP A 216 -4.38 20.63 3.75
N ARG A 217 -3.89 20.16 2.59
CA ARG A 217 -2.71 19.28 2.55
C ARG A 217 -1.48 19.93 3.19
N ARG A 218 -1.19 21.20 2.87
CA ARG A 218 -0.06 21.94 3.46
C ARG A 218 -0.21 22.13 4.96
N TYR A 219 -1.42 22.41 5.44
CA TYR A 219 -1.72 22.51 6.86
C TYR A 219 -1.40 21.18 7.57
N LEU A 220 -1.89 20.05 7.06
CA LEU A 220 -1.62 18.73 7.65
C LEU A 220 -0.12 18.36 7.67
N ASP A 221 0.62 18.71 6.62
CA ASP A 221 2.07 18.48 6.57
C ASP A 221 2.80 19.31 7.64
N LYS A 222 2.40 20.57 7.82
CA LYS A 222 2.99 21.46 8.84
C LYS A 222 2.56 21.11 10.26
N GLU A 223 1.30 20.74 10.45
CA GLU A 223 0.79 20.22 11.72
C GLU A 223 1.60 18.99 12.16
N ARG A 224 1.83 18.03 11.26
CA ARG A 224 2.66 16.85 11.57
C ARG A 224 4.08 17.23 11.94
N GLN A 225 4.71 18.11 11.16
CA GLN A 225 6.09 18.56 11.44
C GLN A 225 6.19 19.15 12.85
N HIS A 226 5.31 20.09 13.19
CA HIS A 226 5.33 20.71 14.51
C HIS A 226 4.94 19.73 15.61
N PHE A 227 3.99 18.83 15.36
CA PHE A 227 3.61 17.80 16.32
C PHE A 227 4.79 16.89 16.69
N ASP A 228 5.60 16.47 15.72
CA ASP A 228 6.80 15.66 15.96
C ASP A 228 7.85 16.44 16.76
N GLU A 229 8.08 17.71 16.41
CA GLU A 229 8.98 18.63 17.13
C GLU A 229 8.56 18.82 18.60
N PHE A 230 7.28 19.15 18.84
CA PHE A 230 6.74 19.32 20.20
C PHE A 230 6.77 18.01 20.99
N THR A 231 6.40 16.89 20.37
CA THR A 231 6.40 15.59 21.07
C THR A 231 7.81 15.20 21.50
N ALA A 232 8.82 15.42 20.65
CA ALA A 232 10.21 15.16 21.00
C ALA A 232 10.70 16.06 22.15
N GLU A 233 10.34 17.35 22.14
CA GLU A 233 10.68 18.28 23.21
C GLU A 233 10.06 17.85 24.55
N TYR A 234 8.77 17.53 24.57
CA TYR A 234 8.07 17.09 25.77
C TYR A 234 8.58 15.73 26.28
N ALA A 235 8.91 14.80 25.38
CA ALA A 235 9.53 13.53 25.75
C ALA A 235 10.89 13.74 26.42
N ASN A 236 11.72 14.65 25.89
CA ASN A 236 13.01 14.99 26.48
C ASN A 236 12.86 15.62 27.87
N LYS A 237 11.93 16.57 28.04
CA LYS A 237 11.63 17.18 29.36
C LYS A 237 11.18 16.13 30.37
N LEU A 238 10.26 15.24 29.98
CA LEU A 238 9.76 14.17 30.84
C LEU A 238 10.86 13.18 31.25
N ALA A 239 11.68 12.74 30.28
CA ALA A 239 12.80 11.83 30.54
C ALA A 239 13.83 12.46 31.49
N LYS A 240 14.23 13.72 31.24
CA LYS A 240 15.18 14.45 32.08
C LYS A 240 14.68 14.62 33.51
N ARG A 241 13.43 15.06 33.68
CA ARG A 241 12.80 15.19 35.01
C ARG A 241 12.83 13.86 35.77
N ASN A 242 12.39 12.78 35.13
CA ASN A 242 12.32 11.46 35.78
C ASN A 242 13.71 10.94 36.18
N LEU A 243 14.72 11.10 35.32
CA LEU A 243 16.10 10.71 35.62
C LEU A 243 16.68 11.54 36.77
N GLN A 244 16.47 12.86 36.78
CA GLN A 244 16.92 13.73 37.88
C GLN A 244 16.28 13.34 39.21
N SER A 245 14.95 13.18 39.25
CA SER A 245 14.25 12.74 40.47
C SER A 245 14.70 11.36 40.95
N PHE A 246 15.01 10.43 40.03
CA PHE A 246 15.52 9.10 40.37
C PHE A 246 16.91 9.16 41.02
N PHE A 247 17.88 9.82 40.40
CA PHE A 247 19.25 9.91 40.94
C PHE A 247 19.34 10.78 42.21
N GLU A 248 18.51 11.81 42.33
CA GLU A 248 18.47 12.68 43.51
C GLU A 248 17.56 12.13 44.64
N ARG A 249 16.84 11.02 44.40
CA ARG A 249 15.85 10.44 45.33
C ARG A 249 14.80 11.46 45.81
N LYS A 250 14.31 12.30 44.89
CA LYS A 250 13.26 13.31 45.14
C LYS A 250 11.95 12.91 44.49
N LYS A 251 10.83 13.39 45.03
CA LYS A 251 9.53 13.30 44.33
C LYS A 251 9.57 14.20 43.08
N PRO A 252 9.05 13.73 41.93
CA PRO A 252 9.06 14.52 40.70
C PRO A 252 8.04 15.66 40.74
N ASP A 253 8.40 16.79 40.15
CA ASP A 253 7.49 17.92 39.96
C ASP A 253 6.34 17.56 39.01
N ALA A 254 5.16 18.11 39.26
CA ALA A 254 3.99 17.89 38.42
C ALA A 254 4.23 18.44 37.01
N MET A 255 3.92 17.63 35.99
CA MET A 255 3.99 18.00 34.58
C MET A 255 2.64 17.67 33.96
N ALA A 256 1.95 18.68 33.41
CA ALA A 256 0.70 18.47 32.73
C ALA A 256 0.95 17.79 31.38
N LEU A 257 0.39 16.59 31.22
CA LEU A 257 0.38 15.85 29.97
C LEU A 257 -1.09 15.60 29.58
N PRO A 258 -1.40 15.52 28.27
CA PRO A 258 -2.74 15.13 27.85
C PRO A 258 -3.10 13.75 28.41
N ASP A 259 -4.35 13.61 28.85
CA ASP A 259 -4.87 12.34 29.35
C ASP A 259 -5.11 11.32 28.22
N HIS A 260 -5.39 10.08 28.59
CA HIS A 260 -5.62 9.01 27.63
C HIS A 260 -6.80 9.30 26.68
N THR A 261 -7.85 9.96 27.18
CA THR A 261 -9.03 10.34 26.38
C THR A 261 -8.67 11.32 25.28
N ALA A 262 -7.87 12.35 25.58
CA ALA A 262 -7.38 13.32 24.60
C ALA A 262 -6.57 12.65 23.49
N TRP A 263 -5.63 11.76 23.87
CA TRP A 263 -4.83 10.98 22.90
C TRP A 263 -5.70 10.10 22.00
N GLU A 264 -6.72 9.50 22.59
CA GLU A 264 -7.62 8.63 21.87
C GLU A 264 -8.48 9.37 20.84
N GLU A 265 -8.96 10.56 21.20
CA GLU A 265 -9.78 11.40 20.32
C GLU A 265 -9.00 11.90 19.13
N ILE A 266 -7.80 12.46 19.32
CA ILE A 266 -6.97 12.97 18.23
C ILE A 266 -6.48 11.87 17.27
N SER A 267 -6.57 10.61 17.69
CA SER A 267 -6.22 9.44 16.89
C SER A 267 -7.37 8.94 16.00
N ALA A 268 -8.58 9.50 16.11
CA ALA A 268 -9.73 9.10 15.32
C ALA A 268 -9.55 9.38 13.81
N TYR A 269 -10.27 8.62 12.98
CA TYR A 269 -10.27 8.84 11.53
C TYR A 269 -11.03 10.13 11.19
N TYR A 270 -10.36 11.07 10.50
CA TYR A 270 -10.95 12.34 10.12
C TYR A 270 -11.82 12.21 8.86
N ASN A 271 -13.08 12.64 8.98
CA ASN A 271 -13.94 12.97 7.84
C ASN A 271 -14.25 14.46 7.85
N PHE A 272 -14.00 15.11 6.72
CA PHE A 272 -14.38 16.51 6.52
C PHE A 272 -15.90 16.64 6.52
N SER A 273 -16.39 17.72 7.11
CA SER A 273 -17.79 18.11 7.05
C SER A 273 -17.87 19.60 6.81
N LYS A 274 -18.63 20.04 5.80
CA LYS A 274 -18.88 21.48 5.55
C LYS A 274 -19.48 22.23 6.74
N LYS A 275 -20.10 21.52 7.68
CA LYS A 275 -20.67 22.11 8.90
C LYS A 275 -19.59 22.52 9.91
N GLU A 276 -18.36 22.05 9.74
CA GLU A 276 -17.26 22.26 10.67
C GLU A 276 -15.96 22.56 9.90
N GLU A 277 -15.55 23.82 9.84
CA GLU A 277 -14.35 24.27 9.12
C GLU A 277 -13.01 23.90 9.81
N CYS A 278 -12.91 22.70 10.38
CA CYS A 278 -11.66 22.19 10.95
C CYS A 278 -10.91 21.36 9.89
N TYR A 279 -9.59 21.48 9.79
CA TYR A 279 -8.75 20.76 8.84
C TYR A 279 -8.11 19.49 9.44
N SER A 280 -8.14 19.32 10.76
CA SER A 280 -7.68 18.10 11.44
C SER A 280 -8.56 17.76 12.65
N ILE A 281 -8.41 16.55 13.18
CA ILE A 281 -9.06 16.19 14.46
C ILE A 281 -8.42 16.97 15.61
N LEU A 282 -7.12 17.21 15.57
CA LEU A 282 -6.44 17.98 16.60
C LEU A 282 -6.96 19.43 16.65
N GLN A 283 -7.13 20.08 15.50
CA GLN A 283 -7.77 21.39 15.43
C GLN A 283 -9.20 21.33 15.98
N ARG A 284 -9.99 20.33 15.57
CA ARG A 284 -11.36 20.15 16.08
C ARG A 284 -11.40 20.00 17.60
N TYR A 285 -10.49 19.21 18.17
CA TYR A 285 -10.37 18.99 19.62
C TYR A 285 -10.06 20.30 20.35
N VAL A 286 -9.12 21.09 19.85
CA VAL A 286 -8.69 22.36 20.47
C VAL A 286 -9.76 23.43 20.35
N GLU A 287 -10.38 23.62 19.17
CA GLU A 287 -11.31 24.72 18.91
C GLU A 287 -12.70 24.49 19.54
N LYS A 288 -13.15 23.24 19.64
CA LYS A 288 -14.51 22.94 20.11
C LYS A 288 -14.58 22.40 21.53
N GLY A 289 -13.47 21.89 22.07
CA GLY A 289 -13.48 21.12 23.31
C GLY A 289 -14.55 20.01 23.30
N ASP A 290 -14.94 19.53 24.49
CA ASP A 290 -15.95 18.48 24.68
C ASP A 290 -17.38 18.86 24.20
N LYS A 291 -17.59 20.08 23.70
CA LYS A 291 -18.90 20.59 23.24
C LYS A 291 -19.24 20.24 21.78
N GLY A 292 -18.35 19.53 21.08
CA GLY A 292 -18.53 19.11 19.69
C GLY A 292 -19.20 17.74 19.48
N LEU A 293 -19.58 17.01 20.53
CA LEU A 293 -20.23 15.71 20.37
C LEU A 293 -21.70 15.88 20.01
N THR A 294 -22.00 15.85 18.71
CA THR A 294 -23.31 15.37 18.29
C THR A 294 -23.49 13.91 18.79
N PRO A 295 -24.69 13.52 19.25
CA PRO A 295 -24.92 12.24 19.94
C PRO A 295 -24.54 10.99 19.14
N GLU A 296 -24.32 11.11 17.82
CA GLU A 296 -23.91 10.00 16.96
C GLU A 296 -22.44 9.55 17.15
N MET A 297 -21.61 10.35 17.83
CA MET A 297 -20.18 10.05 18.07
C MET A 297 -19.83 9.68 19.52
N ARG A 298 -20.76 9.69 20.48
CA ARG A 298 -20.49 9.13 21.83
C ARG A 298 -20.36 7.59 21.74
N PRO A 299 -19.26 6.98 22.20
CA PRO A 299 -19.37 5.65 22.79
C PRO A 299 -20.33 5.82 23.98
N VAL A 300 -21.46 5.13 23.94
CA VAL A 300 -22.33 5.00 25.11
C VAL A 300 -21.53 4.23 26.16
N LEU A 301 -20.83 4.96 27.02
CA LEU A 301 -20.51 4.52 28.36
C LEU A 301 -21.24 5.48 29.30
N GLY A 302 -22.53 5.21 29.51
CA GLY A 302 -23.11 5.57 30.78
C GLY A 302 -22.40 4.75 31.85
N MET A 303 -21.95 5.37 32.92
CA MET A 303 -22.84 5.60 34.08
C MET A 303 -22.13 6.54 35.05
N ALA A 304 -22.79 7.66 35.31
CA ALA A 304 -22.50 8.49 36.45
C ALA A 304 -23.03 7.78 37.71
N ASN A 305 -22.20 7.83 38.74
CA ASN A 305 -22.51 7.87 40.17
C ASN A 305 -23.14 6.63 40.84
N GLU A 306 -22.30 5.99 41.65
CA GLU A 306 -22.45 5.89 43.11
C GLU A 306 -23.86 5.75 43.71
N ILE A 307 -24.02 4.62 44.44
CA ILE A 307 -24.57 4.49 45.80
C ILE A 307 -26.11 4.68 45.94
N GLU A 308 -26.84 3.60 46.25
CA GLU A 308 -27.32 3.26 47.62
C GLU A 308 -28.61 2.40 47.67
N VAL A 309 -28.65 1.58 48.74
CA VAL A 309 -29.78 0.94 49.46
C VAL A 309 -30.50 -0.32 48.92
N ILE A 310 -30.47 -1.31 49.82
CA ILE A 310 -31.16 -2.61 49.99
C ILE A 310 -30.61 -3.79 49.20
#